data_AF-A5YVU2-F1
#
_entry.id   AF-A5YVU2-F1
#
_cell.length_a   1.000
_cell.length_b   1.000
_cell.length_c   1.000
_cell.angle_alpha   90.00
_cell.angle_beta   90.00
_cell.angle_gamma   90.00
#
_symmetry.space_group_name_H-M   'P 1'
#
loop_
_entity.id
_entity.type
_entity.pdbx_description
1 polymer ?
#
loop_
_entity_poly.entity_id
_entity_poly.type
_entity_poly.pdbx_seq_one_letter_code
_entity_poly.pdbx_strand_id
1 'polypeptide(L)'
;KCAPELAPVLTRLFRLSYSAGIVPASWKTALVHPIPKKGDRSNPSNYRPIAITSLFSKIMKSIINSQLLRYLHGQGLLSDKQYGFRKGRSAGDLLAYLTHCWAQAIESKGEALAVSLDIAKAFDRVRHKALLSKLPSYGLPEKLCKWVTSFLADRSIKVVVDGECSETQSVDA
;
A
#
# COMPACT_ATOMS: atom_id res chain seq x y z
N LYS A 1 -20.75 -15.72 13.00
CA LYS A 1 -21.80 -16.73 12.69
C LYS A 1 -22.21 -16.74 11.20
N CYS A 2 -22.07 -15.64 10.43
CA CYS A 2 -22.42 -15.61 9.00
C CYS A 2 -21.28 -15.97 8.01
N ALA A 3 -20.08 -16.25 8.50
CA ALA A 3 -18.92 -16.51 7.64
C ALA A 3 -19.08 -17.72 6.70
N PRO A 4 -19.65 -18.87 7.13
CA PRO A 4 -19.85 -20.02 6.25
C PRO A 4 -20.75 -19.72 5.05
N GLU A 5 -21.74 -18.83 5.22
CA GLU A 5 -22.69 -18.46 4.16
C GLU A 5 -22.09 -17.42 3.20
N LEU A 6 -21.36 -16.44 3.74
CA LEU A 6 -20.80 -15.35 2.93
C LEU A 6 -19.52 -15.76 2.18
N ALA A 7 -18.70 -16.64 2.76
CA ALA A 7 -17.41 -16.99 2.20
C ALA A 7 -17.50 -17.60 0.77
N PRO A 8 -18.43 -18.53 0.45
CA PRO A 8 -18.57 -19.07 -0.89
C PRO A 8 -18.94 -18.00 -1.93
N VAL A 9 -19.87 -17.11 -1.58
CA VAL A 9 -20.33 -16.02 -2.47
C VAL A 9 -19.19 -15.03 -2.73
N LEU A 10 -18.52 -14.59 -1.67
CA LEU A 10 -17.37 -13.68 -1.79
C LEU A 10 -16.22 -14.32 -2.55
N THR A 11 -15.96 -15.61 -2.34
CA THR A 11 -14.94 -16.36 -3.07
C THR A 11 -15.25 -16.36 -4.57
N ARG A 12 -16.50 -16.60 -4.96
CA ARG A 12 -16.93 -16.56 -6.36
C ARG A 12 -16.74 -15.15 -6.94
N LEU A 13 -17.18 -14.11 -6.23
CA LEU A 13 -17.02 -12.71 -6.63
C LEU A 13 -15.54 -12.32 -6.83
N PHE A 14 -14.68 -12.66 -5.88
CA PHE A 14 -13.25 -12.36 -5.94
C PHE A 14 -12.53 -13.14 -7.05
N ARG A 15 -12.89 -14.41 -7.25
CA ARG A 15 -12.37 -15.20 -8.38
C ARG A 15 -12.77 -14.61 -9.72
N LEU A 16 -14.02 -14.18 -9.87
CA LEU A 16 -14.50 -13.52 -11.09
C LEU A 16 -13.70 -12.23 -11.36
N SER A 17 -13.62 -11.32 -10.37
CA SER A 17 -12.84 -10.08 -10.48
C SER A 17 -11.38 -10.35 -10.85
N TYR A 18 -10.72 -11.30 -10.18
CA TYR A 18 -9.33 -11.66 -10.46
C TYR A 18 -9.14 -12.28 -11.85
N SER A 19 -10.02 -13.22 -12.23
CA SER A 19 -9.93 -13.92 -13.51
C SER A 19 -10.15 -13.00 -14.70
N ALA A 20 -11.07 -12.03 -14.57
CA ALA A 20 -11.32 -10.99 -15.55
C ALA A 20 -10.24 -9.90 -15.54
N GLY A 21 -9.45 -9.79 -14.46
CA GLY A 21 -8.49 -8.70 -14.28
C GLY A 21 -9.16 -7.34 -14.04
N ILE A 22 -10.42 -7.32 -13.58
CA ILE A 22 -11.24 -6.12 -13.44
C ILE A 22 -11.63 -5.91 -11.99
N VAL A 23 -11.42 -4.69 -11.50
CA VAL A 23 -11.94 -4.20 -10.22
C VAL A 23 -13.28 -3.50 -10.47
N PRO A 24 -14.38 -3.94 -9.82
CA PRO A 24 -15.68 -3.28 -9.95
C PRO A 24 -15.63 -1.78 -9.63
N ALA A 25 -16.36 -0.96 -10.39
CA ALA A 25 -16.37 0.50 -10.20
C ALA A 25 -16.76 0.90 -8.76
N SER A 26 -17.73 0.20 -8.15
CA SER A 26 -18.14 0.41 -6.75
C SER A 26 -17.03 0.15 -5.72
N TRP A 27 -15.93 -0.50 -6.11
CA TRP A 27 -14.77 -0.76 -5.26
C TRP A 27 -13.66 0.29 -5.41
N LYS A 28 -13.77 1.14 -6.44
CA LYS A 28 -12.77 2.15 -6.81
C LYS A 28 -13.02 3.52 -6.17
N THR A 29 -14.23 3.78 -5.70
CA THR A 29 -14.56 5.00 -4.94
C THR A 29 -14.09 4.88 -3.48
N ALA A 30 -13.42 5.91 -2.98
CA ALA A 30 -13.01 6.01 -1.58
C ALA A 30 -13.64 7.22 -0.88
N LEU A 31 -14.01 7.05 0.38
CA LEU A 31 -14.45 8.14 1.26
C LEU A 31 -13.24 8.70 1.99
N VAL A 32 -12.92 9.97 1.76
CA VAL A 32 -11.77 10.65 2.34
C VAL A 32 -12.20 11.39 3.58
N HIS A 33 -11.70 10.94 4.74
CA HIS A 33 -11.91 11.62 6.01
C HIS A 33 -10.65 12.43 6.37
N PRO A 34 -10.73 13.76 6.43
CA PRO A 34 -9.60 14.59 6.85
C PRO A 34 -9.43 14.49 8.37
N ILE A 35 -8.30 13.92 8.82
CA ILE A 35 -7.98 13.82 10.25
C ILE A 35 -6.97 14.90 10.63
N PRO A 36 -7.24 15.75 11.64
CA PRO A 36 -6.29 16.73 12.13
C PRO A 36 -4.96 16.08 12.55
N LYS A 37 -3.83 16.62 12.08
CA LYS A 37 -2.49 16.17 12.49
C LYS A 37 -1.94 17.00 13.64
N LYS A 38 -1.44 18.21 13.36
CA LYS A 38 -0.91 19.22 14.30
C LYS A 38 -0.97 20.59 13.61
N GLY A 39 -1.03 21.67 14.38
CA GLY A 39 -1.06 23.04 13.87
C GLY A 39 -2.47 23.61 13.74
N ASP A 40 -2.57 24.72 13.02
CA ASP A 40 -3.84 25.44 12.81
C ASP A 40 -4.87 24.59 12.04
N ARG A 41 -6.08 24.50 12.59
CA ARG A 41 -7.21 23.77 12.01
C ARG A 41 -7.84 24.48 10.82
N SER A 42 -7.57 25.77 10.64
CA SER A 42 -8.02 26.53 9.47
C SER A 42 -7.22 26.17 8.20
N ASN A 43 -6.01 25.61 8.36
CA ASN A 43 -5.14 25.24 7.25
C ASN A 43 -5.40 23.78 6.81
N PRO A 44 -5.91 23.53 5.59
CA PRO A 44 -6.16 22.18 5.08
C PRO A 44 -4.91 21.29 5.02
N SER A 45 -3.73 21.89 4.88
CA SER A 45 -2.44 21.17 4.82
C SER A 45 -2.09 20.48 6.15
N ASN A 46 -2.74 20.87 7.25
CA ASN A 46 -2.55 20.27 8.57
C ASN A 46 -3.42 19.03 8.80
N TYR A 47 -4.17 18.59 7.79
CA TYR A 47 -4.98 17.37 7.84
C TYR A 47 -4.32 16.23 7.08
N ARG A 48 -4.55 15.01 7.58
CA ARG A 48 -4.22 13.76 6.87
C ARG A 48 -5.48 13.25 6.20
N PRO A 49 -5.53 13.14 4.86
CA PRO A 49 -6.65 12.50 4.19
C PRO A 49 -6.57 10.98 4.40
N ILE A 50 -7.55 10.40 5.08
CA ILE A 50 -7.68 8.94 5.19
C ILE A 50 -8.72 8.46 4.19
N ALA A 51 -8.26 7.75 3.16
CA ALA A 51 -9.13 7.16 2.14
C ALA A 51 -9.68 5.79 2.60
N ILE A 52 -10.96 5.74 2.93
CA ILE A 52 -11.69 4.52 3.26
C ILE A 52 -12.27 3.94 1.97
N THR A 53 -11.70 2.82 1.51
CA THR A 53 -12.22 2.09 0.34
C THR A 53 -13.32 1.12 0.73
N SER A 54 -14.12 0.69 -0.26
CA SER A 54 -15.08 -0.42 -0.12
C SER A 54 -14.52 -1.62 0.66
N LEU A 55 -15.35 -2.22 1.52
CA LEU A 55 -15.01 -3.40 2.31
C LEU A 55 -14.53 -4.55 1.41
N PHE A 56 -15.22 -4.79 0.29
CA PHE A 56 -14.84 -5.84 -0.66
C PHE A 56 -13.47 -5.57 -1.29
N SER A 57 -13.20 -4.31 -1.64
CA SER A 57 -11.87 -3.86 -2.10
C SER A 57 -10.80 -4.13 -1.05
N LYS A 58 -11.07 -3.83 0.23
CA LYS A 58 -10.15 -4.07 1.35
C LYS A 58 -9.85 -5.55 1.54
N ILE A 59 -10.87 -6.40 1.50
CA ILE A 59 -10.71 -7.86 1.64
C ILE A 59 -9.89 -8.41 0.46
N MET A 60 -10.25 -8.04 -0.78
CA MET A 60 -9.55 -8.51 -1.98
C MET A 60 -8.07 -8.10 -1.97
N LYS A 61 -7.78 -6.83 -1.64
CA LYS A 61 -6.41 -6.33 -1.47
C LYS A 61 -5.64 -7.13 -0.43
N SER A 62 -6.26 -7.49 0.70
CA SER A 62 -5.62 -8.30 1.74
C SER A 62 -5.21 -9.69 1.21
N ILE A 63 -6.09 -10.33 0.44
CA ILE A 63 -5.82 -11.64 -0.19
C ILE A 63 -4.65 -11.52 -1.17
N ILE A 64 -4.72 -10.55 -2.09
CA ILE A 64 -3.66 -10.31 -3.10
C ILE A 64 -2.33 -9.98 -2.42
N ASN A 65 -2.33 -9.06 -1.45
CA ASN A 65 -1.12 -8.66 -0.73
C ASN A 65 -0.47 -9.85 -0.02
N SER A 66 -1.28 -10.70 0.62
CA SER A 66 -0.78 -11.90 1.30
C SER A 66 -0.13 -12.90 0.33
N GLN A 67 -0.69 -13.06 -0.87
CA GLN A 67 -0.12 -13.93 -1.91
C GLN A 67 1.13 -13.31 -2.53
N LEU A 68 1.10 -12.02 -2.84
CA LEU A 68 2.21 -11.27 -3.43
C LEU A 68 3.43 -11.29 -2.51
N LEU A 69 3.27 -10.96 -1.22
CA LEU A 69 4.37 -10.98 -0.26
C LEU A 69 4.98 -12.38 -0.11
N ARG A 70 4.14 -13.42 -0.13
CA ARG A 70 4.63 -14.81 -0.09
C ARG A 70 5.49 -15.14 -1.31
N TYR A 71 5.04 -14.75 -2.49
CA TYR A 71 5.79 -14.93 -3.74
C TYR A 71 7.12 -14.16 -3.71
N LEU A 72 7.07 -12.85 -3.39
CA LEU A 72 8.27 -12.01 -3.36
C LEU A 72 9.31 -12.51 -2.35
N HIS A 73 8.86 -13.00 -1.19
CA HIS A 73 9.75 -13.63 -0.21
C HIS A 73 10.32 -14.97 -0.73
N GLY A 74 9.48 -15.85 -1.27
CA GLY A 74 9.91 -17.16 -1.76
C GLY A 74 10.88 -17.09 -2.94
N GLN A 75 10.82 -16.01 -3.73
CA GLN A 75 11.73 -15.76 -4.85
C GLN A 75 12.95 -14.88 -4.47
N GLY A 76 13.09 -14.48 -3.21
CA GLY A 76 14.21 -13.62 -2.78
C GLY A 76 14.22 -12.23 -3.43
N LEU A 77 13.05 -11.71 -3.87
CA LEU A 77 12.94 -10.47 -4.63
C LEU A 77 12.96 -9.20 -3.76
N LEU A 78 13.03 -9.35 -2.43
CA LEU A 78 13.11 -8.25 -1.48
C LEU A 78 14.47 -8.28 -0.77
N SER A 79 15.12 -7.11 -0.69
CA SER A 79 16.39 -6.95 0.00
C SER A 79 16.31 -7.37 1.46
N ASP A 80 17.34 -8.05 1.94
CA ASP A 80 17.50 -8.38 3.35
C ASP A 80 17.83 -7.19 4.23
N LYS A 81 18.08 -6.02 3.64
CA LYS A 81 18.20 -4.75 4.37
C LYS A 81 16.90 -3.94 4.37
N GLN A 82 15.81 -4.47 3.81
CA GLN A 82 14.48 -3.86 3.92
C GLN A 82 13.80 -4.34 5.21
N TYR A 83 13.53 -3.41 6.14
CA TYR A 83 12.86 -3.71 7.41
C TYR A 83 11.39 -3.29 7.41
N GLY A 84 11.07 -2.20 6.71
CA GLY A 84 9.69 -1.72 6.56
C GLY A 84 8.81 -2.68 5.75
N PHE A 85 7.55 -2.83 6.18
CA PHE A 85 6.52 -3.62 5.51
C PHE A 85 6.88 -5.10 5.28
N ARG A 86 7.84 -5.67 6.03
CA ARG A 86 8.19 -7.10 5.99
C ARG A 86 7.72 -7.81 7.25
N LYS A 87 7.14 -9.01 7.07
CA LYS A 87 6.76 -9.86 8.20
C LYS A 87 8.01 -10.31 8.96
N GLY A 88 7.98 -10.23 10.29
CA GLY A 88 9.08 -10.66 11.16
C GLY A 88 10.26 -9.68 11.18
N ARG A 89 10.05 -8.43 10.76
CA ARG A 89 11.05 -7.35 10.87
C ARG A 89 10.40 -6.11 11.46
N SER A 90 11.20 -5.35 12.19
CA SER A 90 10.79 -4.19 12.96
C SER A 90 11.79 -3.04 12.81
N ALA A 91 11.39 -1.85 13.26
CA ALA A 91 12.32 -0.73 13.40
C ALA A 91 13.42 -1.02 14.46
N GLY A 92 13.13 -1.88 15.44
CA GLY A 92 14.10 -2.31 16.44
C GLY A 92 15.23 -3.16 15.83
N ASP A 93 14.90 -4.04 14.88
CA ASP A 93 15.90 -4.85 14.18
C ASP A 93 16.85 -3.98 13.33
N LEU A 94 16.30 -2.95 12.67
CA LEU A 94 17.10 -1.97 11.94
C LEU A 94 18.01 -1.19 12.90
N LEU A 95 17.48 -0.73 14.04
CA LEU A 95 18.27 -0.01 15.03
C LEU A 95 19.41 -0.87 15.60
N ALA A 96 19.13 -2.13 15.95
CA ALA A 96 20.14 -3.06 16.42
C ALA A 96 21.25 -3.28 15.37
N TYR A 97 20.87 -3.46 14.11
CA TYR A 97 21.81 -3.60 13.00
C TYR A 97 22.69 -2.35 12.83
N LEU A 98 22.10 -1.16 12.86
CA LEU A 98 22.85 0.10 12.73
C LEU A 98 23.82 0.31 13.91
N THR A 99 23.35 0.07 15.14
CA THR A 99 24.19 0.16 16.35
C THR A 99 25.36 -0.81 16.26
N HIS A 100 25.14 -2.03 15.77
CA HIS A 100 26.22 -3.00 15.56
C HIS A 100 27.24 -2.48 14.54
N CYS A 101 26.80 -1.96 13.39
CA CYS A 101 27.70 -1.39 12.38
C CYS A 101 28.54 -0.23 12.95
N TRP A 102 27.93 0.65 13.75
CA TRP A 102 28.64 1.77 14.39
C TRP A 102 29.64 1.30 15.44
N ALA A 103 29.26 0.32 16.27
CA ALA A 103 30.16 -0.25 17.27
C ALA A 103 31.41 -0.88 16.61
N GLN A 104 31.22 -1.64 15.52
CA GLN A 104 32.33 -2.23 14.76
C GLN A 104 33.27 -1.17 14.19
N ALA A 105 32.73 -0.09 13.63
CA ALA A 105 33.57 0.99 13.10
C ALA A 105 34.43 1.63 14.19
N ILE A 106 33.85 1.90 15.37
CA ILE A 106 34.56 2.45 16.53
C ILE A 106 35.66 1.50 17.00
N GLU A 107 35.35 0.19 17.12
CA GLU A 107 36.30 -0.83 17.57
C GLU A 107 37.50 -0.94 16.60
N SER A 108 37.25 -0.82 15.29
CA SER A 108 38.30 -0.77 14.27
C SER A 108 39.08 0.55 14.21
N LYS A 109 38.82 1.50 15.14
CA LYS A 109 39.34 2.87 15.12
C LYS A 109 39.04 3.62 13.80
N GLY A 110 37.95 3.26 13.15
CA GLY A 110 37.46 3.89 11.94
C GLY A 110 36.40 4.94 12.23
N GLU A 111 35.77 5.44 11.17
CA GLU A 111 34.69 6.42 11.24
C GLU A 111 33.37 5.81 10.73
N ALA A 112 32.26 6.19 11.35
CA ALA A 112 30.91 5.82 10.91
C ALA A 112 30.12 7.07 10.51
N LEU A 113 29.66 7.10 9.25
CA LEU A 113 28.80 8.16 8.72
C LEU A 113 27.44 7.59 8.33
N ALA A 114 26.37 8.29 8.68
CA ALA A 114 25.01 7.93 8.30
C ALA A 114 24.39 9.02 7.43
N VAL A 115 23.80 8.61 6.29
CA VAL A 115 23.02 9.49 5.41
C VAL A 115 21.56 9.04 5.48
N SER A 116 20.69 9.91 5.98
CA SER A 116 19.26 9.67 6.03
C SER A 116 18.58 10.29 4.81
N LEU A 117 17.76 9.52 4.11
CA LEU A 117 17.00 9.95 2.94
C LEU A 117 15.51 9.72 3.21
N ASP A 118 14.68 10.73 2.92
CA ASP A 118 13.23 10.63 3.00
C ASP A 118 12.58 11.02 1.66
N ILE A 119 11.57 10.26 1.24
CA ILE A 119 10.85 10.51 -0.01
C ILE A 119 9.58 11.31 0.32
N ALA A 120 9.60 12.59 -0.01
CA ALA A 120 8.44 13.47 0.18
C ALA A 120 7.21 12.91 -0.55
N LYS A 121 6.10 12.72 0.19
CA LYS A 121 4.82 12.19 -0.33
C LYS A 121 4.98 10.87 -1.08
N ALA A 122 5.73 9.92 -0.51
CA ALA A 122 6.09 8.66 -1.16
C ALA A 122 4.92 7.87 -1.78
N PHE A 123 3.74 7.85 -1.16
CA PHE A 123 2.57 7.17 -1.71
C PHE A 123 1.86 7.97 -2.81
N ASP A 124 1.75 9.29 -2.64
CA ASP A 124 1.04 10.15 -3.59
C ASP A 124 1.84 10.40 -4.89
N ARG A 125 3.16 10.18 -4.86
CA ARG A 125 4.07 10.44 -6.00
C ARG A 125 4.46 9.19 -6.80
N VAL A 126 3.81 8.05 -6.55
CA VAL A 126 4.10 6.82 -7.30
C VAL A 126 3.64 6.99 -8.75
N ARG A 127 4.57 6.99 -9.71
CA ARG A 127 4.22 7.01 -11.14
C ARG A 127 3.61 5.67 -11.55
N HIS A 128 2.29 5.62 -11.75
CA HIS A 128 1.58 4.39 -12.07
C HIS A 128 2.12 3.67 -13.32
N LYS A 129 2.46 4.41 -14.39
CA LYS A 129 3.06 3.82 -15.59
C LYS A 129 4.36 3.05 -15.30
N ALA A 130 5.22 3.61 -14.45
CA ALA A 130 6.50 2.99 -14.07
C ALA A 130 6.32 1.82 -13.09
N LEU A 131 5.31 1.89 -12.22
CA LEU A 131 4.94 0.77 -11.35
C LEU A 131 4.45 -0.41 -12.20
N LEU A 132 3.50 -0.15 -13.11
CA LEU A 132 2.88 -1.18 -13.95
C LEU A 132 3.88 -1.82 -14.93
N SER A 133 4.86 -1.06 -15.45
CA SER A 133 5.92 -1.63 -16.29
C SER A 133 6.90 -2.52 -15.52
N LYS A 134 7.06 -2.30 -14.21
CA LYS A 134 7.89 -3.15 -13.35
C LYS A 134 7.22 -4.46 -12.96
N LEU A 135 5.89 -4.51 -12.82
CA LEU A 135 5.22 -5.73 -12.31
C LEU A 135 5.61 -7.01 -13.08
N PRO A 136 5.65 -7.04 -14.43
CA PRO A 136 6.06 -8.22 -15.18
C PRO A 136 7.53 -8.60 -14.97
N SER A 137 8.42 -7.63 -14.73
CA SER A 137 9.86 -7.91 -14.53
C SER A 137 10.15 -8.64 -13.21
N TYR A 138 9.19 -8.68 -12.28
CA TYR A 138 9.25 -9.48 -11.06
C TYR A 138 8.68 -10.90 -11.25
N GLY A 139 8.34 -11.30 -12.49
CA GLY A 139 7.75 -12.61 -12.80
C GLY A 139 6.30 -12.74 -12.32
N LEU A 140 5.59 -11.63 -12.13
CA LEU A 140 4.20 -11.67 -11.66
C LEU A 140 3.24 -12.13 -12.77
N PRO A 141 2.20 -12.91 -12.43
CA PRO A 141 1.23 -13.38 -13.42
C PRO A 141 0.52 -12.22 -14.12
N GLU A 142 0.31 -12.36 -15.43
CA GLU A 142 -0.37 -11.34 -16.26
C GLU A 142 -1.75 -10.93 -15.68
N LYS A 143 -2.51 -11.90 -15.16
CA LYS A 143 -3.81 -11.65 -14.51
C LYS A 143 -3.71 -10.72 -13.31
N LEU A 144 -2.66 -10.88 -12.49
CA LEU A 144 -2.40 -9.99 -11.36
C LEU A 144 -2.01 -8.59 -11.85
N CYS A 145 -1.15 -8.50 -12.86
CA CYS A 145 -0.75 -7.22 -13.46
C CYS A 145 -1.96 -6.47 -14.03
N LYS A 146 -2.86 -7.16 -14.75
CA LYS A 146 -4.13 -6.62 -15.25
C LYS A 146 -5.02 -6.15 -14.10
N TRP A 147 -5.18 -6.97 -13.06
CA TRP A 147 -5.99 -6.60 -11.90
C TRP A 147 -5.45 -5.35 -11.18
N VAL A 148 -4.12 -5.26 -10.97
CA VAL A 148 -3.48 -4.08 -10.36
C VAL A 148 -3.64 -2.85 -11.26
N THR A 149 -3.53 -3.01 -12.58
CA THR A 149 -3.81 -1.94 -13.55
C THR A 149 -5.25 -1.44 -13.39
N SER A 150 -6.23 -2.34 -13.37
CA SER A 150 -7.63 -1.98 -13.15
C SER A 150 -7.86 -1.37 -11.77
N PHE A 151 -7.12 -1.76 -10.74
CA PHE A 151 -7.24 -1.20 -9.39
C PHE A 151 -6.75 0.25 -9.31
N LEU A 152 -5.72 0.59 -10.08
CA LEU A 152 -5.11 1.92 -10.10
C LEU A 152 -5.82 2.89 -11.05
N ALA A 153 -6.55 2.40 -12.04
CA ALA A 153 -7.29 3.19 -13.02
C ALA A 153 -8.71 3.57 -12.55
N ASP A 154 -9.22 4.69 -13.06
CA ASP A 154 -10.61 5.19 -12.88
C ASP A 154 -11.03 5.27 -11.42
N ARG A 155 -10.15 5.81 -10.59
CA ARG A 155 -10.43 5.99 -9.16
C ARG A 155 -11.20 7.27 -8.93
N SER A 156 -12.05 7.26 -7.92
CA SER A 156 -12.77 8.43 -7.48
C SER A 156 -12.78 8.56 -5.97
N ILE A 157 -12.99 9.78 -5.49
CA ILE A 157 -13.08 10.10 -4.07
C ILE A 157 -14.31 10.96 -3.78
N LYS A 158 -14.78 10.88 -2.54
CA LYS A 158 -15.68 11.86 -1.93
C LYS A 158 -15.09 12.25 -0.59
N VAL A 159 -15.10 13.54 -0.27
CA VAL A 159 -14.66 14.02 1.05
C VAL A 159 -15.84 13.97 2.00
N VAL A 160 -15.61 13.46 3.21
CA VAL A 160 -16.64 13.35 4.25
C VAL A 160 -16.24 14.18 5.47
N VAL A 161 -17.07 15.15 5.83
CA VAL A 161 -16.90 16.03 7.00
C VAL A 161 -18.22 16.09 7.76
N ASP A 162 -18.19 15.77 9.05
CA ASP A 162 -19.35 15.82 9.95
C ASP A 162 -20.60 15.08 9.43
N GLY A 163 -20.39 13.98 8.70
CA GLY A 163 -21.46 13.15 8.13
C GLY A 163 -21.90 13.56 6.71
N GLU A 164 -21.50 14.75 6.25
CA GLU A 164 -21.82 15.26 4.93
C GLU A 164 -20.78 14.83 3.88
N CYS A 165 -21.25 14.52 2.67
CA CYS A 165 -20.41 14.07 1.57
C CYS A 165 -20.30 15.13 0.47
N SER A 166 -19.08 15.37 -0.01
CA SER A 166 -18.87 16.17 -1.21
C SER A 166 -19.37 15.45 -2.47
N GLU A 167 -19.39 16.18 -3.58
CA GLU A 167 -19.48 15.59 -4.92
C GLU A 167 -18.34 14.61 -5.17
N THR A 168 -18.59 13.66 -6.09
CA THR A 168 -17.59 12.68 -6.53
C THR A 168 -16.55 13.38 -7.39
N GLN A 169 -15.28 13.22 -7.05
CA GLN A 169 -14.17 13.70 -7.88
C GLN A 169 -13.33 12.52 -8.38
N SER A 170 -12.96 12.55 -9.65
CA SER A 170 -11.99 11.61 -10.21
C SER A 170 -10.60 11.89 -9.64
N VAL A 171 -9.84 10.83 -9.37
CA VAL A 171 -8.43 10.93 -8.98
C VAL A 171 -7.61 10.64 -10.21
N ASP A 172 -7.06 11.69 -10.81
CA ASP A 172 -6.10 11.55 -11.88
C ASP A 172 -4.78 10.99 -11.32
N ALA A 173 -4.26 9.98 -12.02
CA ALA A 173 -3.08 9.22 -11.65
C ALA A 173 -1.89 9.48 -12.58
#